data_AF-A0A661XF17-F1
#
_entry.id   AF-A0A661XF17-F1
#
_cell.length_a   1.000
_cell.length_b   1.000
_cell.length_c   1.000
_cell.angle_alpha   90.00
_cell.angle_beta   90.00
_cell.angle_gamma   90.00
#
_symmetry.space_group_name_H-M   'P 1'
#
loop_
_entity.id
_entity.type
_entity.pdbx_description
1 polymer ?
#
loop_
_entity_poly.entity_id
_entity_poly.type
_entity_poly.pdbx_seq_one_letter_code
_entity_poly.pdbx_strand_id
1 'polypeptide(L)'
;MPCSGTCKCVHCHIFFKPDPRSKGRQTFCSLPDCRKASKKASQTKWLQKPQNQHYFSGPENVQRVRLWREKNPGYSKKSQIAPSDLKPLQETLIAQDTENKEEREVLKKDPLQDLLMAQPSVLIGLIAHITGSTLQDDIVRTGQKLKELGEDFLSQSNSDQGEYHVIPTLARSQTIAPNPIPVQLDRSPSGS
;
A
#
# COMPACT_ATOMS: atom_id res chain seq x y z
N MET A 1 0.76 10.12 -25.06
CA MET A 1 -0.64 10.56 -24.98
C MET A 1 -1.16 10.24 -23.59
N PRO A 2 -1.74 11.20 -22.86
CA PRO A 2 -2.32 10.94 -21.54
C PRO A 2 -3.50 9.97 -21.69
N CYS A 3 -3.57 8.92 -20.88
CA CYS A 3 -4.67 7.96 -20.96
C CYS A 3 -5.88 8.49 -20.18
N SER A 4 -7.04 8.55 -20.83
CA SER A 4 -8.31 8.99 -20.23
C SER A 4 -9.05 7.91 -19.44
N GLY A 5 -8.55 6.66 -19.45
CA GLY A 5 -9.13 5.52 -18.73
C GLY A 5 -8.06 4.53 -18.25
N THR A 6 -7.91 3.42 -18.95
CA THR A 6 -6.84 2.44 -18.72
C THR A 6 -5.60 2.82 -19.54
N CYS A 7 -4.42 2.74 -18.93
CA CYS A 7 -3.14 2.90 -19.61
C CYS A 7 -2.53 1.53 -19.89
N LYS A 8 -1.84 1.38 -21.02
CA LYS A 8 -0.96 0.23 -21.27
C LYS A 8 0.39 0.47 -20.61
N CYS A 9 0.85 -0.45 -19.76
CA CYS A 9 2.16 -0.33 -19.14
C CYS A 9 3.27 -0.46 -20.18
N VAL A 10 4.26 0.43 -20.13
CA VAL A 10 5.43 0.37 -21.05
C VAL A 10 6.31 -0.87 -20.80
N HIS A 11 6.36 -1.39 -19.57
CA HIS A 11 7.19 -2.54 -19.22
C HIS A 11 6.50 -3.89 -19.44
N CYS A 12 5.38 -4.15 -18.76
CA CYS A 12 4.70 -5.46 -18.85
C CYS A 12 3.59 -5.52 -19.89
N HIS A 13 3.29 -4.40 -20.57
CA HIS A 13 2.25 -4.31 -21.60
C HIS A 13 0.81 -4.62 -21.16
N ILE A 14 0.59 -4.83 -19.86
CA ILE A 14 -0.74 -5.01 -19.26
C ILE A 14 -1.44 -3.65 -19.12
N PHE A 15 -2.75 -3.63 -19.37
CA PHE A 15 -3.59 -2.47 -19.11
C PHE A 15 -3.84 -2.30 -17.61
N PHE A 16 -3.67 -1.08 -17.11
CA PHE A 16 -3.87 -0.74 -15.70
C PHE A 16 -4.65 0.56 -15.57
N LYS A 17 -5.32 0.75 -14.42
CA LYS A 17 -5.95 2.02 -14.06
C LYS A 17 -4.88 2.93 -13.43
N PRO A 18 -4.55 4.09 -14.02
CA PRO A 18 -3.60 5.02 -13.42
C PRO A 18 -4.10 5.61 -12.10
N ASP A 19 -3.16 5.96 -11.22
CA ASP A 19 -3.45 6.71 -10.00
C ASP A 19 -4.03 8.10 -10.37
N PRO A 20 -5.16 8.52 -9.79
CA PRO A 20 -5.78 9.81 -10.07
C PRO A 20 -4.83 11.01 -10.02
N ARG A 21 -3.87 11.02 -9.07
CA ARG A 21 -2.88 12.10 -8.90
C ARG A 21 -1.85 12.16 -10.03
N SER A 22 -1.70 11.06 -10.77
CA SER A 22 -0.70 10.93 -11.84
C SER A 22 -1.27 10.46 -13.17
N LYS A 23 -2.60 10.44 -13.33
CA LYS A 23 -3.32 9.86 -14.48
C LYS A 23 -2.81 10.34 -15.84
N GLY A 24 -2.43 11.61 -15.96
CA GLY A 24 -1.89 12.17 -17.20
C GLY A 24 -0.41 11.89 -17.48
N ARG A 25 0.33 11.36 -16.49
CA ARG A 25 1.79 11.16 -16.55
C ARG A 25 2.23 9.71 -16.32
N GLN A 26 1.39 8.88 -15.70
CA GLN A 26 1.74 7.53 -15.32
C GLN A 26 1.76 6.60 -16.54
N THR A 27 2.94 6.08 -16.86
CA THR A 27 3.18 5.17 -18.00
C THR A 27 3.51 3.74 -17.57
N PHE A 28 3.75 3.51 -16.28
CA PHE A 28 4.04 2.20 -15.70
C PHE A 28 2.98 1.84 -14.66
N CYS A 29 2.58 0.56 -14.60
CA CYS A 29 1.67 0.08 -13.57
C CYS A 29 2.37 0.00 -12.20
N SER A 30 1.59 -0.28 -11.14
CA SER A 30 2.05 -0.34 -9.76
C SER A 30 2.79 -1.63 -9.38
N LEU A 31 2.89 -2.61 -10.30
CA LEU A 31 3.60 -3.87 -10.05
C LEU A 31 5.06 -3.59 -9.66
N PRO A 32 5.64 -4.35 -8.71
CA PRO A 32 7.00 -4.11 -8.21
C PRO A 32 8.06 -3.99 -9.31
N ASP A 33 8.04 -4.88 -10.29
CA ASP A 33 9.04 -4.87 -11.37
C ASP A 33 8.82 -3.71 -12.34
N CYS A 34 7.56 -3.32 -12.57
CA CYS A 34 7.25 -2.14 -13.37
C CYS A 34 7.64 -0.83 -12.66
N ARG A 35 7.58 -0.79 -11.32
CA ARG A 35 8.12 0.33 -10.52
C ARG A 35 9.64 0.43 -10.63
N LYS A 36 10.36 -0.71 -10.54
CA LYS A 36 11.82 -0.75 -10.77
C LYS A 36 12.18 -0.26 -12.18
N ALA A 37 11.45 -0.74 -13.19
CA ALA A 37 11.62 -0.32 -14.57
C ALA A 37 11.36 1.17 -14.78
N SER A 38 10.29 1.71 -14.18
CA SER A 38 9.97 3.14 -14.19
C SER A 38 11.10 3.99 -13.60
N LYS A 39 11.64 3.57 -12.44
CA LYS A 39 12.78 4.24 -11.81
C LYS A 39 14.02 4.21 -12.71
N LYS A 40 14.35 3.06 -13.30
CA LYS A 40 15.47 2.92 -14.24
C LYS A 40 15.29 3.82 -15.46
N ALA A 41 14.12 3.80 -16.09
CA ALA A 41 13.83 4.63 -17.26
C ALA A 41 13.95 6.13 -16.95
N SER A 42 13.40 6.55 -15.79
CA SER A 42 13.48 7.94 -15.33
C SER A 42 14.93 8.35 -15.03
N GLN A 43 15.70 7.47 -14.40
CA GLN A 43 17.12 7.68 -14.11
C GLN A 43 17.93 7.81 -15.41
N THR A 44 17.75 6.92 -16.37
CA THR A 44 18.42 6.98 -17.68
C THR A 44 18.09 8.29 -18.40
N LYS A 45 16.80 8.67 -18.47
CA LYS A 45 16.38 9.94 -19.07
C LYS A 45 17.01 11.14 -18.38
N TRP A 46 17.15 11.09 -17.06
CA TRP A 46 17.76 12.16 -16.28
C TRP A 46 19.27 12.27 -16.53
N LEU A 47 19.98 11.14 -16.60
CA LEU A 47 21.41 11.05 -16.89
C LEU A 47 21.77 11.38 -18.34
N GLN A 48 20.85 11.21 -19.28
CA GLN A 48 21.05 11.60 -20.69
C GLN A 48 21.26 13.10 -20.89
N LYS A 49 20.81 13.94 -19.94
CA LYS A 49 21.05 15.39 -20.00
C LYS A 49 22.54 15.65 -19.78
N PRO A 50 23.23 16.42 -20.66
CA PRO A 50 24.67 16.68 -20.54
C PRO A 50 25.10 17.17 -19.16
N GLN A 51 24.30 18.02 -18.52
CA GLN A 51 24.57 18.58 -17.20
C GLN A 51 24.56 17.53 -16.07
N ASN A 52 23.92 16.38 -16.29
CA ASN A 52 23.68 15.36 -15.27
C ASN A 52 24.53 14.10 -15.45
N GLN A 53 25.22 13.95 -16.59
CA GLN A 53 25.96 12.74 -16.96
C GLN A 53 26.96 12.33 -15.88
N HIS A 54 27.64 13.31 -15.29
CA HIS A 54 28.63 13.09 -14.24
C HIS A 54 28.11 13.43 -12.84
N TYR A 55 26.82 13.62 -12.62
CA TYR A 55 26.33 14.07 -11.31
C TYR A 55 26.68 13.11 -10.15
N PHE A 56 26.72 11.81 -10.43
CA PHE A 56 27.08 10.78 -9.45
C PHE A 56 28.54 10.33 -9.56
N SER A 57 29.35 10.94 -10.44
CA SER A 57 30.72 10.51 -10.74
C SER A 57 31.68 11.69 -10.87
N GLY A 58 32.96 11.51 -10.56
CA GLY A 58 33.95 12.56 -10.77
C GLY A 58 34.06 13.57 -9.61
N PRO A 59 34.91 14.59 -9.78
CA PRO A 59 35.43 15.39 -8.67
C PRO A 59 34.37 16.25 -7.98
N GLU A 60 33.41 16.80 -8.73
CA GLU A 60 32.34 17.63 -8.17
C GLU A 60 31.44 16.83 -7.21
N ASN A 61 31.07 15.60 -7.58
CA ASN A 61 30.29 14.74 -6.70
C ASN A 61 31.06 14.41 -5.41
N VAL A 62 32.35 14.08 -5.53
CA VAL A 62 33.22 13.82 -4.37
C VAL A 62 33.29 15.04 -3.46
N GLN A 63 33.51 16.23 -4.02
CA GLN A 63 33.59 17.48 -3.25
C GLN A 63 32.26 17.78 -2.55
N ARG A 64 31.13 17.63 -3.26
CA ARG A 64 29.80 17.81 -2.69
C ARG A 64 29.53 16.85 -1.53
N VAL A 65 29.93 15.58 -1.65
CA VAL A 65 29.79 14.60 -0.57
C VAL A 65 30.69 14.95 0.62
N ARG A 66 31.93 15.43 0.39
CA ARG A 66 32.83 15.90 1.46
C ARG A 66 32.22 17.07 2.23
N LEU A 67 31.82 18.13 1.52
CA LEU A 67 31.16 19.30 2.13
C LEU A 67 29.89 18.92 2.89
N TRP A 68 29.10 17.98 2.34
CA TRP A 68 27.92 17.49 3.03
C TRP A 68 28.27 16.74 4.32
N ARG A 69 29.33 15.92 4.33
CA ARG A 69 29.79 15.20 5.53
C ARG A 69 30.34 16.15 6.60
N GLU A 70 31.11 17.16 6.20
CA GLU A 70 31.61 18.21 7.09
C GLU A 70 30.47 18.97 7.77
N LYS A 71 29.41 19.28 7.01
CA LYS A 71 28.21 19.96 7.54
C LYS A 71 27.31 19.06 8.38
N ASN A 72 27.38 17.73 8.20
CA ASN A 72 26.53 16.75 8.89
C ASN A 72 27.38 15.75 9.71
N PRO A 73 28.18 16.23 10.69
CA PRO A 73 28.98 15.35 11.52
C PRO A 73 28.06 14.40 12.31
N GLY A 74 28.35 13.10 12.26
CA GLY A 74 27.59 12.08 12.99
C GLY A 74 26.46 11.39 12.20
N TYR A 75 26.14 11.82 10.98
CA TYR A 75 25.16 11.12 10.14
C TYR A 75 25.54 9.64 9.92
N SER A 76 26.83 9.36 9.69
CA SER A 76 27.31 7.98 9.50
C SER A 76 27.27 7.14 10.78
N LYS A 77 27.36 7.76 11.97
CA LYS A 77 27.34 7.07 13.27
C LYS A 77 25.96 6.50 13.61
N LYS A 78 24.87 7.11 13.10
CA LYS A 78 23.50 6.60 13.32
C LYS A 78 23.23 5.22 12.70
N SER A 79 24.02 4.80 11.69
CA SER A 79 23.91 3.44 11.13
C SER A 79 24.65 2.37 11.94
N GLN A 80 25.64 2.77 12.77
CA GLN A 80 26.47 1.85 13.56
C GLN A 80 25.98 1.69 15.01
N ILE A 81 25.18 2.64 15.49
CA ILE A 81 24.56 2.62 16.83
C ILE A 81 23.08 2.24 16.73
N ALA A 82 22.65 1.63 15.61
CA ALA A 82 21.39 0.92 15.62
C ALA A 82 21.65 -0.42 16.32
N PRO A 83 21.07 -0.70 17.50
CA PRO A 83 20.92 -2.08 17.94
C PRO A 83 20.20 -2.81 16.82
N SER A 84 20.57 -4.05 16.55
CA SER A 84 19.93 -4.94 15.58
C SER A 84 18.40 -5.08 15.78
N ASP A 85 17.86 -4.55 16.88
CA ASP A 85 16.45 -4.57 17.29
C ASP A 85 15.69 -3.23 17.15
N LEU A 86 16.31 -2.12 16.74
CA LEU A 86 15.55 -0.88 16.51
C LEU A 86 14.98 -0.83 15.09
N LYS A 87 13.69 -1.18 14.99
CA LYS A 87 12.80 -0.85 13.85
C LYS A 87 13.05 0.60 13.39
N PRO A 88 13.00 0.88 12.08
CA PRO A 88 13.15 2.24 11.56
C PRO A 88 12.13 3.17 12.22
N LEU A 89 12.62 4.36 12.57
CA LEU A 89 11.93 5.46 13.27
C LEU A 89 10.62 5.87 12.57
N GLN A 90 9.55 5.08 12.73
CA GLN A 90 8.22 5.65 12.88
C GLN A 90 8.15 6.12 14.34
N GLU A 91 7.94 7.42 14.52
CA GLU A 91 7.81 8.06 15.83
C GLU A 91 6.76 7.33 16.68
N THR A 92 7.24 6.50 17.61
CA THR A 92 6.48 6.13 18.78
C THR A 92 6.37 7.39 19.63
N LEU A 93 5.19 7.99 19.70
CA LEU A 93 4.84 8.98 20.71
C LEU A 93 5.18 8.38 22.09
N ILE A 94 6.25 8.87 22.70
CA ILE A 94 6.62 8.50 24.05
C ILE A 94 5.54 9.10 24.97
N ALA A 95 4.72 8.22 25.56
CA ALA A 95 3.88 8.58 26.68
C ALA A 95 4.77 9.03 27.84
N GLN A 96 4.46 10.18 28.43
CA GLN A 96 5.13 10.65 29.64
C GLN A 96 4.73 9.75 30.81
N ASP A 97 5.72 9.36 31.60
CA ASP A 97 5.56 8.56 32.82
C ASP A 97 4.64 9.28 33.82
N THR A 98 3.52 8.63 34.18
CA THR A 98 2.86 8.88 35.46
C THR A 98 3.33 7.83 36.45
N GLU A 99 3.96 8.31 37.52
CA GLU A 99 4.51 7.52 38.62
C GLU A 99 3.52 6.46 39.14
N ASN A 100 4.09 5.29 39.43
CA ASN A 100 3.41 4.17 40.05
C ASN A 100 2.73 4.57 41.37
N LYS A 101 1.45 4.24 41.50
CA LYS A 101 0.93 3.77 42.79
C LYS A 101 -0.12 2.68 42.60
N GLU A 102 0.32 1.47 42.89
CA GLU A 102 -0.40 0.37 43.53
C GLU A 102 -1.87 0.17 43.15
N GLU A 103 -2.13 -0.75 42.22
CA GLU A 103 -3.25 -1.71 42.35
C GLU A 103 -3.05 -2.86 41.35
N ARG A 104 -2.22 -3.82 41.79
CA ARG A 104 -2.29 -5.20 41.34
C ARG A 104 -3.59 -5.76 41.90
N GLU A 105 -4.29 -6.61 41.13
CA GLU A 105 -5.66 -7.10 41.34
C GLU A 105 -6.73 -6.11 40.80
N VAL A 106 -7.07 -6.06 39.51
CA VAL A 106 -7.89 -7.06 38.80
C VAL A 106 -7.60 -6.97 37.30
N LEU A 107 -6.77 -7.89 36.82
CA LEU A 107 -6.64 -8.19 35.41
C LEU A 107 -7.88 -9.03 35.02
N LYS A 108 -8.86 -8.46 34.29
CA LYS A 108 -9.77 -9.17 33.34
C LYS A 108 -10.97 -8.31 32.91
N LYS A 109 -10.80 -7.52 31.85
CA LYS A 109 -11.62 -7.50 30.61
C LYS A 109 -11.23 -6.28 29.77
N ASP A 110 -11.13 -6.51 28.47
CA ASP A 110 -10.51 -5.64 27.48
C ASP A 110 -11.06 -4.20 27.46
N PRO A 111 -10.29 -3.18 27.89
CA PRO A 111 -10.71 -1.77 27.84
C PRO A 111 -10.96 -1.26 26.42
N LEU A 112 -10.51 -2.01 25.41
CA LEU A 112 -10.69 -1.71 23.99
C LEU A 112 -12.09 -2.08 23.49
N GLN A 113 -12.73 -3.10 24.08
CA GLN A 113 -14.08 -3.51 23.70
C GLN A 113 -15.13 -2.50 24.20
N ASP A 114 -14.98 -1.99 25.42
CA ASP A 114 -15.90 -0.98 25.97
C ASP A 114 -15.83 0.35 25.21
N LEU A 115 -14.65 0.71 24.69
CA LEU A 115 -14.49 1.91 23.86
C LEU A 115 -15.14 1.75 22.48
N LEU A 116 -15.08 0.55 21.89
CA LEU A 116 -15.69 0.22 20.60
C LEU A 116 -17.22 0.08 20.69
N MET A 117 -17.74 -0.34 21.86
CA MET A 117 -19.17 -0.42 22.13
C MET A 117 -19.80 0.95 22.42
N ALA A 118 -19.02 1.96 22.81
CA ALA A 118 -19.53 3.26 23.25
C ALA A 118 -19.84 4.26 22.12
N GLN A 119 -19.38 4.07 20.88
CA GLN A 119 -19.67 5.05 19.82
C GLN A 119 -19.75 4.47 18.39
N PRO A 120 -20.94 3.94 17.99
CA PRO A 120 -21.20 3.46 16.62
C PRO A 120 -20.85 4.49 15.54
N SER A 121 -21.00 5.78 15.83
CA SER A 121 -20.72 6.87 14.89
C SER A 121 -19.24 6.98 14.48
N VAL A 122 -18.30 6.64 15.37
CA VAL A 122 -16.86 6.69 15.06
C VAL A 122 -16.49 5.57 14.10
N LEU A 123 -17.02 4.36 14.35
CA LEU A 123 -16.83 3.21 13.46
C LEU A 123 -17.45 3.47 12.09
N ILE A 124 -18.67 4.00 12.04
CA ILE A 124 -19.34 4.38 10.80
C ILE A 124 -18.54 5.45 10.05
N GLY A 125 -18.06 6.48 10.73
CA GLY A 125 -17.26 7.56 10.14
C GLY A 125 -15.91 7.08 9.60
N LEU A 126 -15.23 6.19 10.33
CA LEU A 126 -13.98 5.58 9.90
C LEU A 126 -14.17 4.70 8.66
N ILE A 127 -15.21 3.87 8.66
CA ILE A 127 -15.55 3.02 7.51
C ILE A 127 -15.87 3.89 6.31
N ALA A 128 -16.72 4.91 6.47
CA ALA A 128 -17.06 5.83 5.40
C ALA A 128 -15.83 6.59 4.85
N HIS A 129 -14.89 6.95 5.73
CA HIS A 129 -13.64 7.59 5.33
C HIS A 129 -12.74 6.66 4.51
N ILE A 130 -12.63 5.38 4.91
CA ILE A 130 -11.80 4.38 4.21
C ILE A 130 -12.44 3.96 2.88
N THR A 131 -13.76 3.83 2.83
CA THR A 131 -14.49 3.43 1.61
C THR A 131 -14.72 4.60 0.66
N GLY A 132 -14.72 5.84 1.17
CA GLY A 132 -15.16 7.02 0.43
C GLY A 132 -16.66 7.02 0.14
N SER A 133 -17.45 6.21 0.87
CA SER A 133 -18.90 6.05 0.68
C SER A 133 -19.63 6.20 2.00
N THR A 134 -20.67 7.04 2.02
CA THR A 134 -21.62 7.15 3.14
C THR A 134 -22.84 6.27 2.94
N LEU A 135 -22.89 5.47 1.87
CA LEU A 135 -24.00 4.56 1.60
C LEU A 135 -24.03 3.44 2.64
N GLN A 136 -25.20 3.22 3.23
CA GLN A 136 -25.38 2.26 4.32
C GLN A 136 -24.95 0.85 3.91
N ASP A 137 -25.30 0.41 2.70
CA ASP A 137 -24.95 -0.92 2.18
C ASP A 137 -23.43 -1.12 2.05
N ASP A 138 -22.70 -0.07 1.65
CA ASP A 138 -21.24 -0.11 1.53
C ASP A 138 -20.56 -0.11 2.91
N ILE A 139 -21.13 0.64 3.86
CA ILE A 139 -20.67 0.66 5.25
C ILE A 139 -20.88 -0.70 5.90
N VAL A 140 -22.07 -1.31 5.74
CA VAL A 140 -22.39 -2.64 6.28
C VAL A 140 -21.47 -3.70 5.68
N ARG A 141 -21.34 -3.72 4.35
CA ARG A 141 -20.47 -4.69 3.64
C ARG A 141 -19.02 -4.58 4.08
N THR A 142 -18.51 -3.36 4.24
CA THR A 142 -17.12 -3.14 4.66
C THR A 142 -16.93 -3.46 6.13
N GLY A 143 -17.88 -3.09 6.99
CA GLY A 143 -17.87 -3.45 8.41
C GLY A 143 -17.84 -4.96 8.63
N GLN A 144 -18.61 -5.74 7.87
CA GLN A 144 -18.59 -7.21 7.92
C GLN A 144 -17.22 -7.79 7.56
N LYS A 145 -16.62 -7.31 6.46
CA LYS A 145 -15.27 -7.76 6.06
C LYS A 145 -14.20 -7.40 7.08
N LEU A 146 -14.27 -6.21 7.68
CA LEU A 146 -13.33 -5.80 8.72
C LEU A 146 -13.48 -6.67 9.98
N LYS A 147 -14.72 -7.08 10.30
CA LYS A 147 -14.99 -8.02 11.39
C LYS A 147 -14.40 -9.39 11.10
N GLU A 148 -14.67 -9.97 9.93
CA GLU A 148 -14.13 -11.27 9.50
C GLU A 148 -12.60 -11.28 9.55
N LEU A 149 -11.95 -10.24 9.02
CA LEU A 149 -10.49 -10.09 9.11
C LEU A 149 -10.00 -10.04 10.56
N GLY A 150 -10.70 -9.31 11.44
CA GLY A 150 -10.38 -9.26 12.86
C GLY A 150 -10.46 -10.64 13.53
N GLU A 151 -11.52 -11.40 13.24
CA GLU A 151 -11.71 -12.76 13.74
C GLU A 151 -10.63 -13.73 13.20
N ASP A 152 -10.22 -13.59 11.94
CA ASP A 152 -9.12 -14.37 11.35
C ASP A 152 -7.78 -14.08 12.04
N PHE A 153 -7.47 -12.80 12.32
CA PHE A 153 -6.24 -12.45 13.05
C PHE A 153 -6.24 -12.97 14.50
N LEU A 154 -7.39 -12.86 15.18
CA LEU A 154 -7.53 -13.32 16.56
C LEU A 154 -7.56 -14.86 16.67
N SER A 155 -8.03 -15.56 15.64
CA SER A 155 -7.97 -17.02 15.59
C SER A 155 -6.57 -17.55 15.24
N GLN A 156 -5.82 -16.84 14.38
CA GLN A 156 -4.43 -17.18 14.04
C GLN A 156 -3.46 -16.98 15.21
N SER A 157 -3.60 -15.90 15.97
CA SER A 157 -2.71 -15.60 17.10
C SER A 157 -2.79 -16.61 18.26
N ASN A 158 -3.85 -17.42 18.31
CA ASN A 158 -4.04 -18.47 19.31
C ASN A 158 -3.48 -19.84 18.90
N SER A 159 -2.96 -20.00 17.67
CA SER A 159 -2.48 -21.30 17.15
C SER A 159 -0.97 -21.39 16.88
N ASP A 160 -0.21 -20.29 16.98
CA ASP A 160 1.22 -20.31 16.61
C ASP A 160 2.14 -20.78 17.76
N GLN A 161 2.27 -22.10 17.90
CA GLN A 161 3.55 -22.73 18.22
C GLN A 161 4.33 -22.90 16.90
N GLY A 162 5.15 -21.90 16.58
CA GLY A 162 6.31 -21.97 15.70
C GLY A 162 6.21 -22.80 14.43
N GLU A 163 5.64 -22.26 13.36
CA GLU A 163 6.06 -22.64 12.01
C GLU A 163 5.91 -21.49 11.01
N TYR A 164 6.98 -21.23 10.26
CA TYR A 164 7.06 -20.16 9.29
C TYR A 164 6.14 -20.46 8.11
N HIS A 165 4.96 -19.85 8.06
CA HIS A 165 4.06 -20.00 6.93
C HIS A 165 4.02 -18.74 6.05
N VAL A 166 4.37 -18.96 4.78
CA VAL A 166 4.19 -18.03 3.66
C VAL A 166 2.70 -17.80 3.47
N ILE A 167 2.24 -16.55 3.60
CA ILE A 167 0.86 -16.15 3.36
C ILE A 167 0.47 -16.50 1.91
N PRO A 168 -0.50 -17.39 1.66
CA PRO A 168 -0.99 -17.65 0.31
C PRO A 168 -1.76 -16.44 -0.20
N THR A 169 -1.46 -16.04 -1.43
CA THR A 169 -2.20 -14.98 -2.11
C THR A 169 -3.64 -15.42 -2.32
N LEU A 170 -4.60 -14.71 -1.74
CA LEU A 170 -6.02 -15.01 -1.79
C LEU A 170 -6.51 -15.05 -3.25
N ALA A 171 -6.74 -16.27 -3.75
CA ALA A 171 -7.30 -16.51 -5.06
C ALA A 171 -8.70 -15.93 -5.13
N ARG A 172 -8.88 -14.91 -5.98
CA ARG A 172 -10.17 -14.28 -6.23
C ARG A 172 -11.07 -15.26 -6.99
N SER A 173 -12.10 -15.76 -6.31
CA SER A 173 -13.18 -16.57 -6.87
C SER A 173 -13.75 -15.93 -8.13
N GLN A 174 -13.69 -16.64 -9.24
CA GLN A 174 -14.37 -16.27 -10.48
C GLN A 174 -15.83 -16.73 -10.37
N THR A 175 -16.76 -15.77 -10.31
CA THR A 175 -18.15 -16.03 -10.62
C THR A 175 -18.28 -16.12 -12.15
N ILE A 176 -18.52 -17.34 -12.65
CA ILE A 176 -18.87 -17.59 -14.04
C ILE A 176 -20.32 -17.13 -14.24
N ALA A 177 -20.54 -16.10 -15.06
CA ALA A 177 -21.86 -15.74 -15.56
C ALA A 177 -22.20 -16.62 -16.79
N PRO A 178 -23.47 -17.05 -16.97
CA PRO A 178 -23.86 -17.90 -18.09
C PRO A 178 -23.85 -17.14 -19.43
N ASN A 179 -23.40 -17.82 -20.48
CA ASN A 179 -23.26 -17.35 -21.86
C ASN A 179 -24.54 -16.71 -22.42
N PRO A 180 -24.45 -15.62 -23.22
CA PRO A 180 -25.54 -15.20 -24.08
C PRO A 180 -25.52 -16.00 -25.40
N ILE A 181 -26.68 -16.52 -25.79
CA ILE A 181 -26.92 -17.22 -27.07
C ILE A 181 -26.76 -16.22 -28.23
N PRO A 182 -26.14 -16.59 -29.36
CA PRO A 182 -26.08 -15.72 -30.54
C PRO A 182 -27.43 -15.71 -31.26
N VAL A 183 -28.05 -14.53 -31.35
CA VAL A 183 -29.19 -14.27 -32.24
C VAL A 183 -28.67 -14.23 -33.67
N GLN A 184 -29.05 -15.22 -34.50
CA GLN A 184 -28.83 -15.17 -35.95
C GLN A 184 -29.84 -14.20 -36.58
N LEU A 185 -29.33 -13.24 -37.36
CA LEU A 185 -30.15 -12.42 -38.24
C LEU A 185 -30.24 -13.11 -39.59
N ASP A 186 -31.46 -13.50 -39.96
CA ASP A 186 -31.80 -14.10 -41.23
C ASP A 186 -31.38 -13.23 -42.42
N ARG A 187 -30.82 -13.91 -43.43
CA ARG A 187 -30.48 -13.37 -44.74
C ARG A 187 -31.75 -13.31 -45.58
N SER A 188 -32.11 -12.14 -46.11
CA SER A 188 -33.18 -12.01 -47.10
C SER A 188 -32.84 -12.81 -48.38
N PRO A 189 -33.82 -13.48 -49.03
CA PRO A 189 -33.59 -14.18 -50.28
C PRO A 189 -33.55 -13.21 -51.46
N SER A 190 -32.60 -13.45 -52.37
CA SER A 190 -32.67 -12.95 -53.74
C SER A 190 -33.81 -13.67 -54.48
N GLY A 191 -34.66 -12.91 -55.17
CA GLY A 191 -35.71 -13.44 -56.01
C GLY A 191 -35.96 -12.51 -57.20
N SER A 192 -35.52 -13.00 -58.37
CA SER A 192 -35.99 -12.80 -59.76
C SER A 192 -36.31 -11.41 -60.29
#